data_AF-A0A2E8RW80-F1
#
_entry.id   AF-A0A2E8RW80-F1
#
_cell.length_a   1.000
_cell.length_b   1.000
_cell.length_c   1.000
_cell.angle_alpha   90.00
_cell.angle_beta   90.00
_cell.angle_gamma   90.00
#
_symmetry.space_group_name_H-M   'P 1'
#
loop_
_entity.id
_entity.type
_entity.pdbx_description
1 polymer ?
#
loop_
_entity_poly.entity_id
_entity_poly.type
_entity_poly.pdbx_seq_one_letter_code
_entity_poly.pdbx_strand_id
1 'polypeptide(L)'
;MNTPDPDTNSKAHRVFAKAGPLECGADLGDGWEIESIAGTTERLEITVRGGPGKTRFFVVPRKDKAEKRSPFEAGQFELSYAKTDLVFEEIVAPGKALALLLSQSDIATVMQAEAGVSQSPEGEGNWRDLIRRRLLDKPNDGLALGDVLAASELPTTLCTLPWTRLEMSTQRTFGPCCSDFQSAPAPFTDPSDIAGMWNSNAMRAFRRALASSNEPKTCRSTCPHLQGAMQRAERLMLRGGPHAFVENQILLVEELLDGGDLLKARPMELCLTPTTYCNYDCLMCEWGEIGTLDDQYGVQFYEQLEDYLGTLHLIEAAGGEPLASMPFRDFLATVDFNRYPQLRVSLTTNGSYLTPGEQERLGHVPFSNLTISLNAATDETYATVNRGLAYERVRTNLDSLLARRAEGLFRGSLVYSMVILKSNVSEIEQLAELAWRDGALVRYMLPMYNRNNESILTEPDAMRLALASLERVAAQEESRGFPERARWVRGESEVLDARLTAGVFRPLPDP
;
A
#
# COMPACT_ATOMS: atom_id res chain seq x y z
N MET A 1 12.04 -31.88 41.79
CA MET A 1 10.60 -32.20 41.91
C MET A 1 9.95 -31.69 40.64
N ASN A 2 9.54 -32.63 39.79
CA ASN A 2 8.83 -32.38 38.55
C ASN A 2 7.37 -32.02 38.86
N THR A 3 6.85 -30.97 38.21
CA THR A 3 5.44 -30.87 37.86
C THR A 3 5.35 -30.70 36.35
N PRO A 4 4.50 -31.47 35.64
CA PRO A 4 4.46 -31.49 34.18
C PRO A 4 3.62 -30.35 33.61
N ASP A 5 4.06 -29.90 32.45
CA ASP A 5 3.42 -29.00 31.49
C ASP A 5 2.16 -29.65 30.87
N PRO A 6 1.00 -28.97 30.76
CA PRO A 6 -0.13 -29.47 30.01
C PRO A 6 -0.07 -29.09 28.53
N ASP A 7 0.32 -30.07 27.73
CA ASP A 7 -0.11 -30.33 26.34
C ASP A 7 0.08 -29.23 25.29
N THR A 8 1.30 -29.18 24.76
CA THR A 8 1.55 -29.00 23.33
C THR A 8 0.96 -30.16 22.51
N ASN A 9 -0.28 -30.04 22.04
CA ASN A 9 -0.76 -30.89 20.93
C ASN A 9 -1.81 -30.20 20.05
N SER A 10 -1.39 -29.12 19.39
CA SER A 10 -2.11 -28.56 18.23
C SER A 10 -1.95 -29.53 17.05
N LYS A 11 -2.73 -30.62 17.02
CA LYS A 11 -2.88 -31.44 15.81
C LYS A 11 -3.47 -30.54 14.72
N ALA A 12 -2.71 -30.34 13.64
CA ALA A 12 -3.07 -29.46 12.55
C ALA A 12 -4.51 -29.71 12.07
N HIS A 13 -5.33 -28.66 12.08
CA HIS A 13 -6.67 -28.69 11.52
C HIS A 13 -6.55 -28.79 9.99
N ARG A 14 -6.98 -29.90 9.40
CA ARG A 14 -6.84 -30.16 7.96
C ARG A 14 -8.17 -29.96 7.25
N VAL A 15 -8.12 -29.53 5.99
CA VAL A 15 -9.29 -29.49 5.10
C VAL A 15 -9.20 -30.68 4.15
N PHE A 16 -10.32 -31.34 3.88
CA PHE A 16 -10.40 -32.57 3.11
C PHE A 16 -11.37 -32.38 1.93
N ALA A 17 -10.96 -32.80 0.74
CA ALA A 17 -11.86 -32.90 -0.42
C ALA A 17 -12.83 -34.08 -0.26
N LYS A 18 -12.35 -35.16 0.39
CA LYS A 18 -13.11 -36.38 0.65
C LYS A 18 -12.65 -37.04 1.96
N ALA A 19 -13.59 -37.58 2.72
CA ALA A 19 -13.35 -38.36 3.93
C ALA A 19 -14.29 -39.58 3.91
N GLY A 20 -13.80 -40.72 3.41
CA GLY A 20 -14.61 -41.89 3.13
C GLY A 20 -15.74 -41.59 2.12
N PRO A 21 -17.02 -41.77 2.48
CA PRO A 21 -18.17 -41.49 1.60
C PRO A 21 -18.53 -40.00 1.53
N LEU A 22 -17.91 -39.16 2.36
CA LEU A 22 -18.19 -37.73 2.42
C LEU A 22 -17.30 -37.01 1.42
N GLU A 23 -17.88 -36.23 0.50
CA GLU A 23 -17.16 -35.52 -0.55
C GLU A 23 -17.68 -34.10 -0.67
N CYS A 24 -16.79 -33.11 -0.78
CA CYS A 24 -17.20 -31.72 -1.02
C CYS A 24 -17.97 -31.62 -2.35
N GLY A 25 -19.10 -30.92 -2.33
CA GLY A 25 -20.04 -30.84 -3.44
C GLY A 25 -21.03 -32.01 -3.52
N ALA A 26 -20.98 -32.98 -2.61
CA ALA A 26 -21.97 -34.05 -2.56
C ALA A 26 -23.35 -33.49 -2.20
N ASP A 27 -24.33 -33.77 -3.06
CA ASP A 27 -25.74 -33.47 -2.83
C ASP A 27 -26.30 -34.39 -1.72
N LEU A 28 -26.86 -33.76 -0.70
CA LEU A 28 -27.48 -34.41 0.46
C LEU A 28 -29.00 -34.49 0.33
N GLY A 29 -29.57 -34.03 -0.80
CA GLY A 29 -31.01 -33.94 -1.03
C GLY A 29 -31.61 -32.63 -0.50
N ASP A 30 -32.82 -32.31 -0.98
CA ASP A 30 -33.58 -31.12 -0.60
C ASP A 30 -32.80 -29.79 -0.75
N GLY A 31 -31.87 -29.74 -1.72
CA GLY A 31 -31.06 -28.55 -2.03
C GLY A 31 -29.88 -28.32 -1.07
N TRP A 32 -29.50 -29.32 -0.28
CA TRP A 32 -28.33 -29.28 0.60
C TRP A 32 -27.13 -29.95 -0.04
N GLU A 33 -25.96 -29.37 0.14
CA GLU A 33 -24.68 -29.94 -0.31
C GLU A 33 -23.63 -29.84 0.80
N ILE A 34 -22.62 -30.72 0.73
CA ILE A 34 -21.43 -30.61 1.56
C ILE A 34 -20.55 -29.48 1.00
N GLU A 35 -20.43 -28.38 1.74
CA GLU A 35 -19.62 -27.23 1.34
C GLU A 35 -18.15 -27.43 1.74
N SER A 36 -17.88 -27.98 2.92
CA SER A 36 -16.51 -28.28 3.36
C SER A 36 -16.44 -29.41 4.37
N ILE A 37 -15.31 -30.12 4.37
CA ILE A 37 -14.96 -31.13 5.37
C ILE A 37 -13.61 -30.73 5.95
N ALA A 38 -13.51 -30.59 7.27
CA ALA A 38 -12.27 -30.24 7.95
C ALA A 38 -12.13 -31.00 9.27
N GLY A 39 -10.94 -30.98 9.88
CA GLY A 39 -10.71 -31.55 11.20
C GLY A 39 -9.46 -32.42 11.27
N THR A 40 -9.52 -33.43 12.13
CA THR A 40 -8.40 -34.34 12.44
C THR A 40 -8.87 -35.79 12.32
N THR A 41 -7.94 -36.74 12.51
CA THR A 41 -8.26 -38.17 12.55
C THR A 41 -9.13 -38.57 13.75
N GLU A 42 -9.42 -37.64 14.67
CA GLU A 42 -10.23 -37.88 15.88
C GLU A 42 -11.58 -37.15 15.83
N ARG A 43 -11.75 -36.16 14.95
CA ARG A 43 -12.97 -35.37 14.80
C ARG A 43 -13.02 -34.73 13.42
N LEU A 44 -14.11 -34.92 12.69
CA LEU A 44 -14.41 -34.16 11.48
C LEU A 44 -15.49 -33.11 11.76
N GLU A 45 -15.39 -32.00 11.07
CA GLU A 45 -16.32 -30.90 10.97
C GLU A 45 -16.78 -30.83 9.51
N ILE A 46 -18.09 -31.04 9.29
CA ILE A 46 -18.70 -31.04 7.98
C ILE A 46 -19.63 -29.84 7.92
N THR A 47 -19.31 -28.89 7.06
CA THR A 47 -20.18 -27.75 6.80
C THR A 47 -21.08 -28.07 5.63
N VAL A 48 -22.38 -27.92 5.82
CA VAL A 48 -23.37 -28.10 4.76
C VAL A 48 -24.09 -26.78 4.49
N ARG A 49 -24.44 -26.58 3.23
CA ARG A 49 -25.12 -25.38 2.74
C ARG A 49 -26.31 -25.80 1.89
N GLY A 50 -27.44 -25.15 2.07
CA GLY A 50 -28.63 -25.43 1.28
C GLY A 50 -29.76 -24.46 1.62
N GLY A 51 -30.68 -24.26 0.67
CA GLY A 51 -31.88 -23.41 0.75
C GLY A 51 -31.91 -22.35 1.87
N PRO A 52 -32.35 -22.70 3.09
CA PRO A 52 -32.55 -21.77 4.21
C PRO A 52 -31.28 -21.29 4.94
N GLY A 53 -30.09 -21.85 4.70
CA GLY A 53 -28.86 -21.36 5.32
C GLY A 53 -27.69 -22.35 5.34
N LYS A 54 -26.89 -22.27 6.41
CA LYS A 54 -25.65 -23.03 6.57
C LYS A 54 -25.56 -23.58 7.99
N THR A 55 -25.14 -24.83 8.14
CA THR A 55 -24.91 -25.44 9.45
C THR A 55 -23.69 -26.35 9.43
N ARG A 56 -23.19 -26.66 10.62
CA ARG A 56 -22.00 -27.50 10.80
C ARG A 56 -22.34 -28.74 11.59
N PHE A 57 -21.92 -29.88 11.10
CA PHE A 57 -22.00 -31.16 11.77
C PHE A 57 -20.61 -31.58 12.26
N PHE A 58 -20.56 -32.26 13.39
CA PHE A 58 -19.33 -32.82 13.93
C PHE A 58 -19.45 -34.34 14.00
N VAL A 59 -18.48 -35.02 13.38
CA VAL A 59 -18.36 -36.48 13.38
C VAL A 59 -17.23 -36.89 14.30
N VAL A 60 -17.54 -37.75 15.27
CA VAL A 60 -16.53 -38.30 16.19
C VAL A 60 -16.72 -39.83 16.26
N PRO A 61 -15.65 -40.64 16.28
CA PRO A 61 -15.78 -42.08 16.50
C PRO A 61 -16.42 -42.37 17.87
N ARG A 62 -17.40 -43.27 17.93
CA ARG A 62 -17.98 -43.69 19.21
C ARG A 62 -16.94 -44.44 20.03
N LYS A 63 -16.53 -43.87 21.17
CA LYS A 63 -15.78 -44.57 22.23
C LYS A 63 -16.80 -45.11 23.23
N ASP A 64 -16.69 -46.38 23.61
CA ASP A 64 -17.72 -47.18 24.30
C ASP A 64 -18.70 -46.44 25.25
N LYS A 65 -19.99 -46.71 25.01
CA LYS A 65 -21.17 -46.66 25.91
C LYS A 65 -21.30 -45.51 26.93
N ALA A 66 -21.16 -44.26 26.50
CA ALA A 66 -21.73 -43.14 27.24
C ALA A 66 -22.90 -42.50 26.44
N GLU A 67 -24.07 -42.43 27.09
CA GLU A 67 -25.33 -41.93 26.56
C GLU A 67 -25.26 -40.44 26.18
N LYS A 68 -24.91 -40.13 24.95
CA LYS A 68 -25.44 -38.93 24.28
C LYS A 68 -26.13 -39.35 22.98
N ARG A 69 -27.45 -39.22 23.00
CA ARG A 69 -28.32 -39.45 21.85
C ARG A 69 -28.09 -38.33 20.83
N SER A 70 -27.15 -38.55 19.92
CA SER A 70 -27.18 -37.89 18.61
C SER A 70 -28.60 -38.06 18.04
N PRO A 71 -29.23 -36.99 17.51
CA PRO A 71 -30.53 -37.11 16.83
C PRO A 71 -30.42 -37.89 15.51
N PHE A 72 -29.20 -38.21 15.07
CA PHE A 72 -28.90 -38.94 13.86
C PHE A 72 -28.15 -40.25 14.16
N GLU A 73 -28.67 -41.38 13.70
CA GLU A 73 -28.02 -42.69 13.86
C GLU A 73 -26.95 -42.90 12.77
N ALA A 74 -25.68 -42.67 13.11
CA ALA A 74 -24.55 -42.75 12.18
C ALA A 74 -23.63 -43.97 12.44
N GLY A 75 -24.23 -45.12 12.80
CA GLY A 75 -23.50 -46.38 13.02
C GLY A 75 -22.43 -46.28 14.12
N GLN A 76 -21.16 -46.42 13.72
CA GLN A 76 -19.98 -46.37 14.60
C GLN A 76 -19.54 -44.92 14.94
N PHE A 77 -20.23 -43.90 14.41
CA PHE A 77 -19.93 -42.48 14.65
C PHE A 77 -21.03 -41.79 15.47
N GLU A 78 -20.65 -40.74 16.17
CA GLU A 78 -21.55 -39.75 16.75
C GLU A 78 -21.58 -38.53 15.82
N LEU A 79 -22.78 -38.15 15.38
CA LEU A 79 -23.03 -37.00 14.51
C LEU A 79 -23.79 -35.91 15.28
N SER A 80 -23.06 -34.92 15.78
CA SER A 80 -23.67 -33.75 16.42
C SER A 80 -23.68 -32.56 15.47
N TYR A 81 -24.33 -31.45 15.86
CA TYR A 81 -24.35 -30.22 15.06
C TYR A 81 -24.07 -29.00 15.94
N ALA A 82 -23.51 -27.97 15.32
CA ALA A 82 -23.25 -26.68 15.96
C ALA A 82 -24.56 -25.93 16.20
N LYS A 83 -24.58 -25.05 17.21
CA LYS A 83 -25.69 -24.10 17.39
C LYS A 83 -25.84 -23.28 16.10
N THR A 84 -27.05 -23.24 15.57
CA THR A 84 -27.42 -22.57 14.32
C THR A 84 -28.72 -21.81 14.51
N ASP A 85 -28.96 -20.80 13.68
CA ASP A 85 -30.21 -20.03 13.64
C ASP A 85 -31.34 -20.76 12.90
N LEU A 86 -31.01 -21.91 12.28
CA LEU A 86 -31.98 -22.80 11.65
C LEU A 86 -32.77 -23.60 12.69
N VAL A 87 -34.05 -23.85 12.42
CA VAL A 87 -34.86 -24.75 13.25
C VAL A 87 -34.46 -26.20 13.01
N PHE A 88 -34.73 -27.07 13.99
CA PHE A 88 -34.27 -28.46 13.94
C PHE A 88 -34.78 -29.19 12.69
N GLU A 89 -36.03 -28.95 12.29
CA GLU A 89 -36.67 -29.52 11.10
C GLU A 89 -35.88 -29.23 9.81
N GLU A 90 -35.21 -28.09 9.70
CA GLU A 90 -34.44 -27.67 8.52
C GLU A 90 -33.10 -28.41 8.40
N ILE A 91 -32.54 -28.86 9.52
CA ILE A 91 -31.26 -29.58 9.54
C ILE A 91 -31.45 -31.11 9.62
N VAL A 92 -32.68 -31.58 9.78
CA VAL A 92 -32.99 -33.02 9.87
C VAL A 92 -32.65 -33.75 8.57
N ALA A 93 -33.00 -33.17 7.41
CA ALA A 93 -32.74 -33.78 6.10
C ALA A 93 -31.23 -33.96 5.83
N PRO A 94 -30.39 -32.89 5.85
CA PRO A 94 -28.94 -33.05 5.64
C PRO A 94 -28.28 -33.90 6.73
N GLY A 95 -28.74 -33.80 8.00
CA GLY A 95 -28.20 -34.62 9.08
C GLY A 95 -28.48 -36.12 8.91
N LYS A 96 -29.67 -36.51 8.43
CA LYS A 96 -29.99 -37.91 8.10
C LYS A 96 -29.20 -38.41 6.90
N ALA A 97 -29.02 -37.58 5.87
CA ALA A 97 -28.22 -37.93 4.69
C ALA A 97 -26.76 -38.21 5.07
N LEU A 98 -26.14 -37.32 5.87
CA LEU A 98 -24.80 -37.53 6.40
C LEU A 98 -24.69 -38.79 7.27
N ALA A 99 -25.65 -39.01 8.15
CA ALA A 99 -25.67 -40.21 9.01
C ALA A 99 -25.78 -41.50 8.20
N LEU A 100 -26.58 -41.51 7.13
CA LEU A 100 -26.70 -42.64 6.23
C LEU A 100 -25.37 -42.95 5.53
N LEU A 101 -24.72 -41.93 4.96
CA LEU A 101 -23.39 -42.06 4.35
C LEU A 101 -22.37 -42.66 5.33
N LEU A 102 -22.34 -42.13 6.55
CA LEU A 102 -21.46 -42.60 7.62
C LEU A 102 -21.76 -44.02 8.09
N SER A 103 -23.05 -44.40 8.16
CA SER A 103 -23.47 -45.72 8.66
C SER A 103 -23.03 -46.90 7.78
N GLN A 104 -22.73 -46.62 6.51
CA GLN A 104 -22.30 -47.60 5.52
C GLN A 104 -20.78 -47.72 5.39
N SER A 105 -20.02 -47.01 6.24
CA SER A 105 -18.56 -46.88 6.15
C SER A 105 -17.86 -47.30 7.45
N ASP A 106 -16.66 -47.84 7.33
CA ASP A 106 -15.79 -48.16 8.47
C ASP A 106 -15.18 -46.87 9.06
N ILE A 107 -15.02 -46.82 10.40
CA ILE A 107 -14.24 -45.78 11.11
C ILE A 107 -12.91 -45.51 10.43
N ALA A 108 -12.15 -46.55 10.08
CA ALA A 108 -10.85 -46.36 9.46
C ALA A 108 -10.96 -45.60 8.12
N THR A 109 -11.98 -45.88 7.30
CA THR A 109 -12.17 -45.28 5.98
C THR A 109 -12.63 -43.81 6.06
N VAL A 110 -13.45 -43.45 7.05
CA VAL A 110 -13.89 -42.06 7.22
C VAL A 110 -12.80 -41.22 7.89
N MET A 111 -12.03 -41.82 8.82
CA MET A 111 -10.96 -41.12 9.54
C MET A 111 -9.63 -41.09 8.77
N GLN A 112 -9.41 -42.00 7.80
CA GLN A 112 -8.35 -41.91 6.79
C GLN A 112 -8.82 -41.00 5.66
N ALA A 113 -8.64 -39.70 5.86
CA ALA A 113 -8.84 -38.76 4.78
C ALA A 113 -7.62 -38.76 3.86
N GLU A 114 -7.80 -39.13 2.60
CA GLU A 114 -6.80 -38.91 1.57
C GLU A 114 -6.78 -37.41 1.23
N ALA A 115 -5.60 -36.79 1.31
CA ALA A 115 -5.38 -35.49 0.70
C ALA A 115 -5.39 -35.69 -0.82
N GLY A 116 -6.58 -35.69 -1.41
CA GLY A 116 -6.79 -35.76 -2.85
C GLY A 116 -6.31 -34.48 -3.51
N VAL A 117 -5.05 -34.49 -3.96
CA VAL A 117 -4.51 -33.51 -4.90
C VAL A 117 -5.08 -33.86 -6.28
N SER A 118 -6.09 -33.11 -6.71
CA SER A 118 -6.35 -32.94 -8.15
C SER A 118 -5.11 -32.28 -8.75
N GLN A 119 -4.35 -33.02 -9.56
CA GLN A 119 -3.21 -32.49 -10.29
C GLN A 119 -3.71 -31.54 -11.38
N SER A 120 -3.72 -30.25 -11.04
CA SER A 120 -3.46 -29.16 -11.97
C SER A 120 -2.02 -28.67 -11.71
N PRO A 121 -1.31 -28.15 -12.72
CA PRO A 121 0.14 -28.04 -12.72
C PRO A 121 0.62 -27.16 -11.56
N GLU A 122 1.68 -27.57 -10.85
CA GLU A 122 2.40 -26.85 -9.80
C GLU A 122 1.95 -25.38 -9.58
N GLY A 123 0.92 -25.17 -8.77
CA GLY A 123 0.27 -23.88 -8.52
C GLY A 123 -1.03 -24.07 -7.70
N GLU A 124 -1.46 -23.03 -6.98
CA GLU A 124 -2.75 -22.93 -6.25
C GLU A 124 -2.87 -23.60 -4.87
N GLY A 125 -2.13 -23.09 -3.88
CA GLY A 125 -2.80 -22.77 -2.61
C GLY A 125 -3.56 -21.45 -2.79
N ASN A 126 -4.79 -21.33 -2.25
CA ASN A 126 -5.58 -20.09 -2.32
C ASN A 126 -4.67 -18.88 -2.05
N TRP A 127 -4.54 -17.98 -3.03
CA TRP A 127 -3.61 -16.85 -2.99
C TRP A 127 -3.78 -16.02 -1.70
N ARG A 128 -4.99 -16.01 -1.12
CA ARG A 128 -5.30 -15.40 0.18
C ARG A 128 -4.50 -16.03 1.32
N ASP A 129 -4.43 -17.35 1.37
CA ASP A 129 -3.68 -18.08 2.41
C ASP A 129 -2.17 -17.97 2.19
N LEU A 130 -1.72 -17.82 0.95
CA LEU A 130 -0.33 -17.44 0.67
C LEU A 130 -0.03 -16.06 1.26
N ILE A 131 -0.86 -15.05 0.98
CA ILE A 131 -0.72 -13.70 1.55
C ILE A 131 -0.69 -13.76 3.07
N ARG A 132 -1.68 -14.38 3.73
CA ARG A 132 -1.72 -14.49 5.20
C ARG A 132 -0.45 -15.12 5.77
N ARG A 133 -0.03 -16.27 5.23
CA ARG A 133 1.19 -16.96 5.71
C ARG A 133 2.45 -16.11 5.53
N ARG A 134 2.52 -15.30 4.47
CA ARG A 134 3.71 -14.50 4.14
C ARG A 134 3.74 -13.14 4.84
N LEU A 135 2.59 -12.54 5.13
CA LEU A 135 2.49 -11.13 5.51
C LEU A 135 1.93 -10.89 6.92
N LEU A 136 1.16 -11.83 7.50
CA LEU A 136 0.58 -11.64 8.83
C LEU A 136 1.67 -11.55 9.90
N ASP A 137 1.61 -10.46 10.68
CA ASP A 137 2.54 -10.11 11.76
C ASP A 137 4.01 -10.01 11.32
N LYS A 138 4.24 -9.68 10.04
CA LYS A 138 5.56 -9.55 9.42
C LYS A 138 5.75 -8.17 8.76
N PRO A 139 5.78 -7.06 9.53
CA PRO A 139 5.73 -5.69 9.01
C PRO A 139 6.87 -5.25 8.07
N ASN A 140 7.92 -6.06 7.95
CA ASN A 140 9.06 -5.80 7.05
C ASN A 140 9.02 -6.68 5.78
N ASP A 141 8.09 -7.62 5.69
CA ASP A 141 7.94 -8.50 4.53
C ASP A 141 7.07 -7.83 3.47
N GLY A 142 7.28 -8.21 2.21
CA GLY A 142 6.45 -7.79 1.10
C GLY A 142 6.41 -8.83 -0.01
N LEU A 143 5.39 -8.74 -0.85
CA LEU A 143 5.14 -9.68 -1.94
C LEU A 143 4.52 -8.91 -3.11
N ALA A 144 5.07 -9.04 -4.31
CA ALA A 144 4.43 -8.48 -5.50
C ALA A 144 3.23 -9.35 -5.86
N LEU A 145 2.11 -8.76 -6.28
CA LEU A 145 0.91 -9.52 -6.63
C LEU A 145 1.17 -10.53 -7.77
N GLY A 146 2.08 -10.21 -8.71
CA GLY A 146 2.51 -11.14 -9.75
C GLY A 146 3.31 -12.35 -9.26
N ASP A 147 3.81 -12.32 -8.01
CA ASP A 147 4.41 -13.50 -7.35
C ASP A 147 3.35 -14.36 -6.63
N VAL A 148 2.11 -13.88 -6.56
CA VAL A 148 0.99 -14.54 -5.86
C VAL A 148 0.01 -15.18 -6.84
N LEU A 149 -0.29 -14.48 -7.92
CA LEU A 149 -1.27 -14.85 -8.94
C LEU A 149 -0.59 -15.24 -10.24
N ALA A 150 -1.14 -16.22 -10.96
CA ALA A 150 -0.70 -16.52 -12.30
C ALA A 150 -0.98 -15.33 -13.24
N ALA A 151 -0.18 -15.20 -14.31
CA ALA A 151 -0.37 -14.13 -15.30
C ALA A 151 -1.77 -14.12 -15.93
N SER A 152 -2.44 -15.26 -16.00
CA SER A 152 -3.82 -15.39 -16.48
C SER A 152 -4.89 -14.92 -15.49
N GLU A 153 -4.55 -14.83 -14.20
CA GLU A 153 -5.45 -14.37 -13.13
C GLU A 153 -5.30 -12.87 -12.85
N LEU A 154 -4.19 -12.27 -13.27
CA LEU A 154 -3.93 -10.84 -13.11
C LEU A 154 -4.87 -10.00 -13.99
N PRO A 155 -5.42 -8.89 -13.46
CA PRO A 155 -6.31 -8.04 -14.22
C PRO A 155 -5.50 -7.23 -15.23
N THR A 156 -6.11 -6.86 -16.36
CA THR A 156 -5.48 -6.02 -17.39
C THR A 156 -5.41 -4.53 -17.00
N THR A 157 -5.66 -4.22 -15.73
CA THR A 157 -5.68 -2.86 -15.18
C THR A 157 -4.32 -2.18 -15.33
N LEU A 158 -4.29 -1.04 -16.03
CA LEU A 158 -3.06 -0.31 -16.31
C LEU A 158 -2.49 0.45 -15.10
N CYS A 159 -3.30 0.70 -14.07
CA CYS A 159 -2.91 1.42 -12.85
C CYS A 159 -3.78 1.01 -11.65
N THR A 160 -3.15 0.61 -10.54
CA THR A 160 -3.80 0.19 -9.30
C THR A 160 -4.02 1.32 -8.29
N LEU A 161 -3.48 2.52 -8.52
CA LEU A 161 -3.60 3.66 -7.59
C LEU A 161 -5.04 3.98 -7.15
N PRO A 162 -6.08 3.91 -8.01
CA PRO A 162 -7.45 4.14 -7.56
C PRO A 162 -7.99 3.14 -6.54
N TRP A 163 -7.35 1.97 -6.41
CA TRP A 163 -7.68 0.95 -5.41
C TRP A 163 -6.81 1.06 -4.16
N THR A 164 -5.64 1.68 -4.22
CA THR A 164 -4.67 1.67 -3.12
C THR A 164 -4.45 3.03 -2.45
N ARG A 165 -4.59 4.13 -3.19
CA ARG A 165 -4.12 5.46 -2.78
C ARG A 165 -5.21 6.50 -2.87
N LEU A 166 -5.34 7.29 -1.80
CA LEU A 166 -6.10 8.53 -1.79
C LEU A 166 -5.12 9.70 -1.64
N GLU A 167 -5.23 10.66 -2.54
CA GLU A 167 -4.44 11.89 -2.50
C GLU A 167 -5.37 13.07 -2.31
N MET A 168 -5.10 13.86 -1.27
CA MET A 168 -5.73 15.13 -0.96
C MET A 168 -4.72 16.23 -1.29
N SER A 169 -4.90 16.81 -2.47
CA SER A 169 -4.02 17.82 -3.04
C SER A 169 -4.37 19.21 -2.52
N THR A 170 -3.52 20.15 -2.92
CA THR A 170 -3.74 21.59 -2.82
C THR A 170 -5.11 22.00 -3.40
N GLN A 171 -5.60 23.18 -2.99
CA GLN A 171 -6.89 23.74 -3.46
C GLN A 171 -8.13 22.90 -3.12
N ARG A 172 -8.04 22.05 -2.09
CA ARG A 172 -9.14 21.17 -1.63
C ARG A 172 -9.67 20.24 -2.72
N THR A 173 -8.74 19.64 -3.47
CA THR A 173 -9.07 18.62 -4.48
C THR A 173 -8.51 17.26 -4.09
N PHE A 174 -9.09 16.19 -4.60
CA PHE A 174 -8.65 14.82 -4.32
C PHE A 174 -8.71 13.91 -5.54
N GLY A 175 -7.98 12.80 -5.48
CA GLY A 175 -8.02 11.71 -6.45
C GLY A 175 -7.02 10.61 -6.13
N PRO A 176 -6.69 9.73 -7.09
CA PRO A 176 -5.80 8.59 -6.85
C PRO A 176 -4.30 8.91 -6.96
N CYS A 177 -3.95 10.06 -7.54
CA CYS A 177 -2.58 10.49 -7.80
C CYS A 177 -2.50 12.02 -7.95
N CYS A 178 -1.29 12.58 -8.10
CA CYS A 178 -1.06 14.02 -8.13
C CYS A 178 -1.98 14.73 -9.13
N SER A 179 -2.60 15.84 -8.68
CA SER A 179 -3.50 16.68 -9.46
C SER A 179 -2.87 17.12 -10.79
N ASP A 180 -1.55 17.24 -10.85
CA ASP A 180 -0.80 17.60 -12.05
C ASP A 180 -0.94 16.57 -13.19
N PHE A 181 -1.31 15.33 -12.87
CA PHE A 181 -1.54 14.27 -13.86
C PHE A 181 -3.04 13.98 -14.09
N GLN A 182 -3.91 14.68 -13.37
CA GLN A 182 -5.36 14.62 -13.59
C GLN A 182 -5.78 15.74 -14.56
N SER A 183 -6.74 15.44 -15.43
CA SER A 183 -7.32 16.48 -16.30
C SER A 183 -8.40 17.31 -15.59
N ALA A 184 -9.03 16.75 -14.55
CA ALA A 184 -10.02 17.43 -13.72
C ALA A 184 -10.12 16.76 -12.33
N PRO A 185 -9.31 17.16 -11.33
CA PRO A 185 -9.40 16.60 -9.99
C PRO A 185 -10.72 17.00 -9.29
N ALA A 186 -11.24 16.14 -8.42
CA ALA A 186 -12.54 16.37 -7.79
C ALA A 186 -12.40 17.25 -6.53
N PRO A 187 -13.30 18.21 -6.28
CA PRO A 187 -13.26 19.02 -5.06
C PRO A 187 -13.79 18.25 -3.86
N PHE A 188 -13.27 18.56 -2.66
CA PHE A 188 -13.85 18.15 -1.38
C PHE A 188 -14.15 19.38 -0.50
N THR A 189 -15.07 19.23 0.45
CA THR A 189 -15.48 20.31 1.37
C THR A 189 -15.04 20.02 2.79
N ASP A 190 -15.40 18.84 3.30
CA ASP A 190 -14.92 18.31 4.57
C ASP A 190 -13.72 17.37 4.33
N PRO A 191 -12.50 17.74 4.74
CA PRO A 191 -11.33 16.87 4.62
C PRO A 191 -11.45 15.59 5.45
N SER A 192 -12.33 15.57 6.45
CA SER A 192 -12.48 14.45 7.38
C SER A 192 -13.36 13.33 6.81
N ASP A 193 -14.12 13.59 5.74
CA ASP A 193 -14.91 12.59 5.01
C ASP A 193 -14.05 11.74 4.06
N ILE A 194 -13.03 11.08 4.63
CA ILE A 194 -12.12 10.20 3.89
C ILE A 194 -12.89 9.05 3.22
N ALA A 195 -13.88 8.48 3.90
CA ALA A 195 -14.71 7.40 3.34
C ALA A 195 -15.56 7.87 2.14
N GLY A 196 -16.17 9.06 2.23
CA GLY A 196 -16.94 9.65 1.15
C GLY A 196 -16.08 10.01 -0.05
N MET A 197 -14.87 10.55 0.18
CA MET A 197 -13.89 10.78 -0.88
C MET A 197 -13.46 9.46 -1.56
N TRP A 198 -13.10 8.46 -0.75
CA TRP A 198 -12.62 7.15 -1.21
C TRP A 198 -13.61 6.43 -2.14
N ASN A 199 -14.91 6.55 -1.88
CA ASN A 199 -15.98 5.93 -2.67
C ASN A 199 -16.83 6.94 -3.45
N SER A 200 -16.31 8.16 -3.64
CA SER A 200 -16.95 9.21 -4.41
C SER A 200 -17.17 8.80 -5.88
N ASN A 201 -18.08 9.49 -6.56
CA ASN A 201 -18.29 9.29 -7.99
C ASN A 201 -17.01 9.50 -8.82
N ALA A 202 -16.10 10.37 -8.37
CA ALA A 202 -14.82 10.63 -9.03
C ALA A 202 -13.87 9.43 -8.94
N MET A 203 -13.63 8.90 -7.73
CA MET A 203 -12.78 7.71 -7.54
C MET A 203 -13.36 6.49 -8.26
N ARG A 204 -14.68 6.30 -8.19
CA ARG A 204 -15.38 5.23 -8.91
C ARG A 204 -15.23 5.36 -10.42
N ALA A 205 -15.20 6.58 -10.96
CA ALA A 205 -14.99 6.80 -12.40
C ALA A 205 -13.58 6.37 -12.83
N PHE A 206 -12.54 6.65 -12.05
CA PHE A 206 -11.18 6.14 -12.32
C PHE A 206 -11.15 4.62 -12.33
N ARG A 207 -11.75 3.97 -11.32
CA ARG A 207 -11.80 2.50 -11.22
C ARG A 207 -12.51 1.87 -12.41
N ARG A 208 -13.71 2.35 -12.78
CA ARG A 208 -14.44 1.86 -13.96
C ARG A 208 -13.65 2.01 -15.26
N ALA A 209 -12.97 3.15 -15.45
CA ALA A 209 -12.18 3.38 -16.65
C ALA A 209 -10.98 2.44 -16.75
N LEU A 210 -10.23 2.27 -15.65
CA LEU A 210 -9.04 1.43 -15.61
C LEU A 210 -9.34 -0.07 -15.55
N ALA A 211 -10.53 -0.46 -15.08
CA ALA A 211 -10.99 -1.85 -15.12
C ALA A 211 -11.36 -2.32 -16.55
N SER A 212 -11.79 -1.41 -17.43
CA SER A 212 -12.28 -1.76 -18.77
C SER A 212 -11.22 -1.69 -19.89
N SER A 213 -9.93 -1.70 -19.57
CA SER A 213 -8.80 -1.51 -20.52
C SER A 213 -8.87 -0.24 -21.39
N ASN A 214 -9.72 0.74 -21.03
CA ASN A 214 -9.84 2.01 -21.73
C ASN A 214 -8.90 3.03 -21.08
N GLU A 215 -8.24 3.87 -21.89
CA GLU A 215 -7.55 5.05 -21.36
C GLU A 215 -8.57 5.93 -20.63
N PRO A 216 -8.38 6.21 -19.33
CA PRO A 216 -9.31 7.06 -18.60
C PRO A 216 -9.27 8.46 -19.18
N LYS A 217 -10.43 9.01 -19.61
CA LYS A 217 -10.54 10.41 -20.05
C LYS A 217 -10.08 11.43 -18.99
N THR A 218 -10.03 10.99 -17.74
CA THR A 218 -9.59 11.77 -16.57
C THR A 218 -8.08 11.71 -16.33
N CYS A 219 -7.37 10.78 -16.98
CA CYS A 219 -5.91 10.70 -16.95
C CYS A 219 -5.31 11.46 -18.13
N ARG A 220 -4.16 12.11 -17.92
CA ARG A 220 -3.37 12.65 -19.03
C ARG A 220 -2.67 11.52 -19.79
N SER A 221 -2.60 11.64 -21.12
CA SER A 221 -1.88 10.69 -21.98
C SER A 221 -0.38 10.62 -21.64
N THR A 222 0.18 11.69 -21.08
CA THR A 222 1.58 11.81 -20.64
C THR A 222 1.84 11.30 -19.22
N CYS A 223 0.86 10.66 -18.57
CA CYS A 223 0.99 10.21 -17.18
C CYS A 223 2.15 9.18 -17.01
N PRO A 224 3.18 9.47 -16.19
CA PRO A 224 4.33 8.57 -16.02
C PRO A 224 3.95 7.25 -15.35
N HIS A 225 2.87 7.21 -14.55
CA HIS A 225 2.37 5.97 -13.98
C HIS A 225 1.76 5.04 -15.03
N LEU A 226 1.07 5.60 -16.03
CA LEU A 226 0.50 4.83 -17.14
C LEU A 226 1.59 4.43 -18.14
N GLN A 227 2.49 5.34 -18.50
CA GLN A 227 3.55 5.09 -19.49
C GLN A 227 4.66 4.18 -18.93
N GLY A 228 5.04 4.35 -17.66
CA GLY A 228 6.14 3.60 -17.03
C GLY A 228 5.78 2.21 -16.53
N ALA A 229 4.50 1.79 -16.64
CA ALA A 229 4.01 0.49 -16.18
C ALA A 229 4.32 0.17 -14.70
N MET A 230 4.66 1.17 -13.87
CA MET A 230 5.06 0.96 -12.48
C MET A 230 3.89 0.59 -11.57
N GLN A 231 2.68 1.03 -11.94
CA GLN A 231 1.47 0.87 -11.13
C GLN A 231 0.58 -0.27 -11.62
N ARG A 232 1.08 -1.14 -12.50
CA ARG A 232 0.31 -2.30 -12.99
C ARG A 232 0.08 -3.31 -11.89
N ALA A 233 -0.98 -4.10 -12.04
CA ALA A 233 -1.41 -5.06 -11.03
C ALA A 233 -0.32 -6.06 -10.64
N GLU A 234 0.47 -6.58 -11.59
CA GLU A 234 1.55 -7.53 -11.30
C GLU A 234 2.65 -6.95 -10.39
N ARG A 235 2.80 -5.62 -10.36
CA ARG A 235 3.79 -4.91 -9.55
C ARG A 235 3.21 -4.36 -8.25
N LEU A 236 1.92 -4.55 -7.99
CA LEU A 236 1.30 -4.12 -6.73
C LEU A 236 2.00 -4.81 -5.57
N MET A 237 2.65 -4.02 -4.72
CA MET A 237 3.39 -4.54 -3.56
C MET A 237 2.47 -4.66 -2.35
N LEU A 238 2.16 -5.89 -1.99
CA LEU A 238 1.53 -6.22 -0.72
C LEU A 238 2.58 -6.17 0.38
N ARG A 239 2.19 -5.71 1.57
CA ARG A 239 3.05 -5.47 2.72
C ARG A 239 2.59 -6.29 3.92
N GLY A 240 3.53 -6.74 4.75
CA GLY A 240 3.18 -7.39 6.00
C GLY A 240 2.73 -6.41 7.08
N GLY A 241 2.04 -6.93 8.08
CA GLY A 241 1.51 -6.12 9.17
C GLY A 241 0.45 -6.86 9.99
N PRO A 242 -0.27 -6.14 10.86
CA PRO A 242 -1.32 -6.71 11.70
C PRO A 242 -2.47 -7.31 10.88
N HIS A 243 -3.25 -8.19 11.50
CA HIS A 243 -4.39 -8.86 10.87
C HIS A 243 -5.32 -7.92 10.09
N ALA A 244 -5.74 -6.80 10.69
CA ALA A 244 -6.64 -5.85 10.03
C ALA A 244 -6.07 -5.27 8.73
N PHE A 245 -4.76 -5.00 8.70
CA PHE A 245 -4.07 -4.48 7.51
C PHE A 245 -3.93 -5.55 6.41
N VAL A 246 -3.57 -6.78 6.78
CA VAL A 246 -3.42 -7.89 5.83
C VAL A 246 -4.77 -8.28 5.23
N GLU A 247 -5.84 -8.36 6.02
CA GLU A 247 -7.17 -8.65 5.49
C GLU A 247 -7.70 -7.50 4.61
N ASN A 248 -7.38 -6.24 4.92
CA ASN A 248 -7.73 -5.12 4.05
C ASN A 248 -7.06 -5.24 2.67
N GLN A 249 -5.80 -5.68 2.62
CA GLN A 249 -5.09 -5.92 1.36
C GLN A 249 -5.67 -7.10 0.57
N ILE A 250 -6.05 -8.17 1.26
CA ILE A 250 -6.72 -9.31 0.61
C ILE A 250 -8.03 -8.84 -0.01
N LEU A 251 -8.87 -8.13 0.75
CA LEU A 251 -10.13 -7.58 0.26
C LEU A 251 -9.92 -6.63 -0.92
N LEU A 252 -8.90 -5.77 -0.87
CA LEU A 252 -8.53 -4.88 -1.97
C LEU A 252 -8.17 -5.66 -3.23
N VAL A 253 -7.39 -6.74 -3.09
CA VAL A 253 -7.03 -7.59 -4.23
C VAL A 253 -8.28 -8.27 -4.79
N GLU A 254 -9.19 -8.80 -3.96
CA GLU A 254 -10.47 -9.35 -4.44
C GLU A 254 -11.26 -8.32 -5.25
N GLU A 255 -11.44 -7.13 -4.70
CA GLU A 255 -12.21 -6.07 -5.36
C GLU A 255 -11.51 -5.53 -6.61
N LEU A 256 -10.18 -5.57 -6.67
CA LEU A 256 -9.40 -5.25 -7.87
C LEU A 256 -9.61 -6.30 -8.97
N LEU A 257 -9.55 -7.59 -8.63
CA LEU A 257 -9.76 -8.71 -9.56
C LEU A 257 -11.18 -8.72 -10.13
N ASP A 258 -12.17 -8.40 -9.29
CA ASP A 258 -13.58 -8.32 -9.68
C ASP A 258 -13.91 -7.03 -10.47
N GLY A 259 -12.95 -6.10 -10.63
CA GLY A 259 -13.17 -4.82 -11.27
C GLY A 259 -14.10 -3.89 -10.48
N GLY A 260 -14.17 -4.07 -9.15
CA GLY A 260 -15.02 -3.33 -8.23
C GLY A 260 -14.72 -1.83 -8.25
N ASP A 261 -15.76 -1.02 -8.42
CA ASP A 261 -15.66 0.44 -8.37
C ASP A 261 -16.03 1.00 -7.00
N LEU A 262 -16.96 0.36 -6.28
CA LEU A 262 -17.32 0.67 -4.90
C LEU A 262 -16.61 -0.30 -3.95
N LEU A 263 -15.64 0.22 -3.20
CA LEU A 263 -14.75 -0.62 -2.39
C LEU A 263 -15.20 -0.69 -0.94
N LYS A 264 -15.15 -1.89 -0.37
CA LYS A 264 -15.18 -2.14 1.07
C LYS A 264 -13.77 -2.05 1.66
N ALA A 265 -12.75 -2.37 0.88
CA ALA A 265 -11.37 -2.11 1.26
C ALA A 265 -11.16 -0.61 1.51
N ARG A 266 -10.39 -0.30 2.55
CA ARG A 266 -9.93 1.04 2.90
C ARG A 266 -8.62 1.37 2.18
N PRO A 267 -8.30 2.66 1.98
CA PRO A 267 -7.04 3.05 1.35
C PRO A 267 -5.84 2.48 2.12
N MET A 268 -4.79 2.17 1.36
CA MET A 268 -3.48 1.73 1.85
C MET A 268 -2.47 2.88 1.93
N GLU A 269 -2.68 3.93 1.13
CA GLU A 269 -1.83 5.11 1.10
C GLU A 269 -2.68 6.37 1.18
N LEU A 270 -2.20 7.34 1.95
CA LEU A 270 -2.79 8.66 2.04
C LEU A 270 -1.74 9.72 1.76
N CYS A 271 -1.92 10.49 0.70
CA CYS A 271 -1.11 11.67 0.42
C CYS A 271 -1.88 12.91 0.85
N LEU A 272 -1.24 13.77 1.63
CA LEU A 272 -1.84 14.95 2.22
C LEU A 272 -1.01 16.18 1.88
N THR A 273 -1.70 17.29 1.65
CA THR A 273 -1.16 18.63 1.78
C THR A 273 -1.58 19.22 3.12
N PRO A 274 -0.76 19.18 4.19
CA PRO A 274 -1.18 19.68 5.50
C PRO A 274 -1.53 21.16 5.52
N THR A 275 -0.91 21.94 4.63
CA THR A 275 -1.21 23.35 4.34
C THR A 275 -0.56 23.73 3.01
N THR A 276 -1.11 24.72 2.30
CA THR A 276 -0.42 25.34 1.16
C THR A 276 0.58 26.41 1.58
N TYR A 277 0.54 26.90 2.83
CA TYR A 277 1.51 27.86 3.31
C TYR A 277 2.94 27.31 3.21
N CYS A 278 3.85 28.13 2.70
CA CYS A 278 5.27 27.88 2.72
C CYS A 278 6.00 29.12 3.21
N ASN A 279 7.05 28.94 4.01
CA ASN A 279 7.92 30.03 4.46
C ASN A 279 9.01 30.41 3.43
N TYR A 280 8.92 29.88 2.20
CA TYR A 280 9.88 30.03 1.11
C TYR A 280 9.15 30.47 -0.16
N ASP A 281 9.80 31.27 -1.01
CA ASP A 281 9.32 31.68 -2.34
C ASP A 281 10.22 31.14 -3.46
N CYS A 282 10.34 29.82 -3.54
CA CYS A 282 11.27 29.19 -4.48
C CYS A 282 10.94 29.53 -5.94
N LEU A 283 11.97 29.68 -6.78
CA LEU A 283 11.84 30.09 -8.19
C LEU A 283 10.85 29.25 -9.02
N MET A 284 10.73 27.96 -8.73
CA MET A 284 9.86 27.01 -9.42
C MET A 284 8.46 26.88 -8.82
N CYS A 285 8.20 27.45 -7.64
CA CYS A 285 7.02 27.13 -6.82
C CYS A 285 6.05 28.30 -6.70
N GLU A 286 4.74 28.06 -6.90
CA GLU A 286 3.70 29.07 -6.70
C GLU A 286 3.25 29.29 -5.27
N TRP A 287 3.38 28.26 -4.44
CA TRP A 287 2.89 28.28 -3.06
C TRP A 287 3.59 29.30 -2.15
N GLY A 288 4.80 29.74 -2.50
CA GLY A 288 5.46 30.82 -1.77
C GLY A 288 4.74 32.17 -1.85
N GLU A 289 4.00 32.40 -2.93
CA GLU A 289 3.26 33.63 -3.16
C GLU A 289 1.78 33.51 -2.75
N ILE A 290 1.15 32.37 -3.04
CA ILE A 290 -0.30 32.20 -2.88
C ILE A 290 -0.71 31.31 -1.70
N GLY A 291 0.25 30.64 -1.06
CA GLY A 291 -0.02 29.70 0.03
C GLY A 291 -0.55 30.40 1.29
N THR A 292 -1.43 29.73 2.04
CA THR A 292 -2.04 30.26 3.26
C THR A 292 -2.14 29.21 4.35
N LEU A 293 -2.11 29.62 5.62
CA LEU A 293 -2.39 28.73 6.76
C LEU A 293 -3.90 28.55 6.98
N ASP A 294 -4.75 29.34 6.31
CA ASP A 294 -6.21 29.25 6.42
C ASP A 294 -6.76 27.91 5.89
N ASP A 295 -5.99 27.22 5.06
CA ASP A 295 -6.34 25.92 4.50
C ASP A 295 -5.79 24.73 5.29
N GLN A 296 -5.05 24.97 6.38
CA GLN A 296 -4.45 23.90 7.15
C GLN A 296 -5.54 22.98 7.74
N TYR A 297 -5.27 21.69 7.79
CA TYR A 297 -6.18 20.77 8.46
C TYR A 297 -6.18 21.00 9.97
N GLY A 298 -7.38 21.04 10.56
CA GLY A 298 -7.56 21.19 11.99
C GLY A 298 -7.30 19.89 12.77
N VAL A 299 -7.21 19.99 14.10
CA VAL A 299 -6.99 18.83 15.00
C VAL A 299 -8.02 17.72 14.77
N GLN A 300 -9.28 18.08 14.54
CA GLN A 300 -10.38 17.14 14.30
C GLN A 300 -10.13 16.22 13.09
N PHE A 301 -9.48 16.73 12.03
CA PHE A 301 -9.13 15.91 10.87
C PHE A 301 -8.12 14.83 11.26
N TYR A 302 -7.09 15.20 12.04
CA TYR A 302 -6.06 14.27 12.47
C TYR A 302 -6.57 13.25 13.50
N GLU A 303 -7.48 13.64 14.38
CA GLU A 303 -8.19 12.71 15.28
C GLU A 303 -8.99 11.67 14.48
N GLN A 304 -9.71 12.09 13.43
CA GLN A 304 -10.47 11.16 12.57
C GLN A 304 -9.56 10.31 11.68
N LEU A 305 -8.38 10.83 11.31
CA LEU A 305 -7.39 10.07 10.56
C LEU A 305 -6.89 8.84 11.33
N GLU A 306 -6.95 8.84 12.66
CA GLU A 306 -6.57 7.68 13.49
C GLU A 306 -7.34 6.40 13.12
N ASP A 307 -8.60 6.52 12.69
CA ASP A 307 -9.45 5.39 12.28
C ASP A 307 -8.94 4.66 11.03
N TYR A 308 -8.04 5.29 10.27
CA TYR A 308 -7.46 4.75 9.04
C TYR A 308 -6.03 4.24 9.22
N LEU A 309 -5.33 4.58 10.30
CA LEU A 309 -3.92 4.20 10.49
C LEU A 309 -3.72 2.68 10.50
N GLY A 310 -4.74 1.92 10.92
CA GLY A 310 -4.73 0.45 10.90
C GLY A 310 -4.74 -0.18 9.50
N THR A 311 -5.13 0.56 8.45
CA THR A 311 -5.15 0.08 7.06
C THR A 311 -4.12 0.75 6.16
N LEU A 312 -3.53 1.87 6.60
CA LEU A 312 -2.48 2.57 5.87
C LEU A 312 -1.11 1.91 6.10
N HIS A 313 -0.30 1.82 5.05
CA HIS A 313 1.15 1.58 5.14
C HIS A 313 1.97 2.85 4.93
N LEU A 314 1.39 3.88 4.31
CA LEU A 314 2.07 5.14 4.02
C LEU A 314 1.16 6.34 4.23
N ILE A 315 1.64 7.29 5.03
CA ILE A 315 1.23 8.69 4.96
C ILE A 315 2.32 9.45 4.23
N GLU A 316 1.97 10.11 3.14
CA GLU A 316 2.86 11.00 2.42
C GLU A 316 2.41 12.45 2.63
N ALA A 317 3.35 13.33 2.99
CA ALA A 317 3.08 14.75 3.18
C ALA A 317 3.98 15.60 2.29
N ALA A 318 3.35 16.45 1.48
CA ALA A 318 3.98 17.42 0.59
C ALA A 318 3.10 18.67 0.47
N GLY A 319 3.33 19.55 -0.52
CA GLY A 319 2.54 20.76 -0.75
C GLY A 319 3.33 22.04 -0.48
N GLY A 320 2.84 22.93 0.39
CA GLY A 320 3.58 24.10 0.85
C GLY A 320 4.84 23.72 1.64
N GLU A 321 4.92 24.11 2.91
CA GLU A 321 5.84 23.51 3.87
C GLU A 321 5.03 22.70 4.88
N PRO A 322 4.99 21.35 4.77
CA PRO A 322 4.15 20.53 5.64
C PRO A 322 4.41 20.77 7.13
N LEU A 323 5.67 20.99 7.53
CA LEU A 323 6.04 21.23 8.93
C LEU A 323 5.73 22.66 9.40
N ALA A 324 5.22 23.54 8.55
CA ALA A 324 4.64 24.80 9.00
C ALA A 324 3.27 24.60 9.67
N SER A 325 2.57 23.51 9.37
CA SER A 325 1.32 23.14 10.03
C SER A 325 1.60 22.58 11.44
N MET A 326 1.23 23.34 12.46
CA MET A 326 1.34 22.90 13.86
C MET A 326 0.47 21.67 14.16
N PRO A 327 -0.82 21.61 13.74
CA PRO A 327 -1.64 20.42 13.96
C PRO A 327 -1.03 19.15 13.34
N PHE A 328 -0.39 19.27 12.17
CA PHE A 328 0.29 18.14 11.54
C PHE A 328 1.50 17.67 12.34
N ARG A 329 2.33 18.60 12.80
CA ARG A 329 3.49 18.28 13.66
C ARG A 329 3.06 17.63 14.96
N ASP A 330 1.99 18.14 15.57
CA ASP A 330 1.46 17.58 16.82
C ASP A 330 0.90 16.17 16.58
N PHE A 331 0.15 15.95 15.50
CA PHE A 331 -0.28 14.61 15.10
C PHE A 331 0.90 13.64 14.95
N LEU A 332 1.94 14.01 14.20
CA LEU A 332 3.13 13.16 14.04
C LEU A 332 3.83 12.88 15.38
N ALA A 333 3.84 13.85 16.29
CA ALA A 333 4.48 13.71 17.59
C ALA A 333 3.66 12.89 18.61
N THR A 334 2.35 12.74 18.42
CA THR A 334 1.46 12.05 19.38
C THR A 334 1.05 10.65 18.95
N VAL A 335 1.15 10.30 17.66
CA VAL A 335 0.78 8.97 17.18
C VAL A 335 1.72 7.90 17.75
N ASP A 336 1.16 6.90 18.43
CA ASP A 336 1.91 5.71 18.84
C ASP A 336 2.06 4.74 17.65
N PHE A 337 3.13 4.94 16.88
CA PHE A 337 3.44 4.10 15.72
C PHE A 337 3.70 2.63 16.06
N ASN A 338 3.90 2.25 17.34
CA ASN A 338 4.02 0.84 17.71
C ASN A 338 2.69 0.08 17.54
N ARG A 339 1.55 0.79 17.60
CA ARG A 339 0.22 0.21 17.30
C ARG A 339 0.02 -0.04 15.81
N TYR A 340 0.83 0.59 14.96
CA TYR A 340 0.74 0.54 13.51
C TYR A 340 2.10 0.18 12.89
N PRO A 341 2.65 -1.02 13.17
CA PRO A 341 4.02 -1.38 12.79
C PRO A 341 4.24 -1.44 11.27
N GLN A 342 3.18 -1.49 10.47
CA GLN A 342 3.20 -1.39 9.01
C GLN A 342 3.30 0.05 8.49
N LEU A 343 2.86 1.03 9.29
CA LEU A 343 2.73 2.43 8.86
C LEU A 343 4.10 3.11 8.78
N ARG A 344 4.30 3.86 7.70
CA ARG A 344 5.47 4.70 7.46
C ARG A 344 5.03 6.12 7.11
N VAL A 345 5.96 7.06 7.28
CA VAL A 345 5.76 8.45 6.86
C VAL A 345 6.77 8.82 5.78
N SER A 346 6.30 9.37 4.66
CA SER A 346 7.14 10.05 3.68
C SER A 346 6.89 11.54 3.78
N LEU A 347 7.94 12.34 3.85
CA LEU A 347 7.84 13.79 4.03
C LEU A 347 8.74 14.51 3.03
N THR A 348 8.18 15.47 2.30
CA THR A 348 8.94 16.45 1.51
C THR A 348 8.91 17.80 2.20
N THR A 349 10.07 18.34 2.55
CA THR A 349 10.22 19.58 3.33
C THR A 349 11.41 20.39 2.83
N ASN A 350 11.37 21.71 3.01
CA ASN A 350 12.53 22.58 2.81
C ASN A 350 13.57 22.47 3.95
N GLY A 351 13.24 21.74 5.02
CA GLY A 351 14.14 21.45 6.15
C GLY A 351 14.25 22.58 7.19
N SER A 352 13.58 23.71 6.99
CA SER A 352 13.64 24.87 7.89
C SER A 352 13.08 24.59 9.29
N TYR A 353 12.04 23.77 9.39
CA TYR A 353 11.38 23.40 10.64
C TYR A 353 11.98 22.18 11.34
N LEU A 354 12.92 21.48 10.70
CA LEU A 354 13.66 20.35 11.31
C LEU A 354 14.71 20.84 12.31
N THR A 355 14.33 21.71 13.24
CA THR A 355 15.21 22.17 14.31
C THR A 355 15.57 21.01 15.25
N PRO A 356 16.67 21.08 16.02
CA PRO A 356 17.04 19.99 16.95
C PRO A 356 15.91 19.57 17.90
N GLY A 357 15.13 20.53 18.42
CA GLY A 357 13.98 20.23 19.27
C GLY A 357 12.85 19.51 18.52
N GLU A 358 12.61 19.85 17.25
CA GLU A 358 11.61 19.14 16.44
C GLU A 358 12.11 17.74 16.04
N GLN A 359 13.40 17.58 15.75
CA GLN A 359 14.01 16.27 15.50
C GLN A 359 13.92 15.34 16.72
N GLU A 360 13.95 15.88 17.93
CA GLU A 360 13.71 15.13 19.16
C GLU A 360 12.24 14.68 19.24
N ARG A 361 11.30 15.62 19.07
CA ARG A 361 9.85 15.33 19.09
C ARG A 361 9.46 14.27 18.06
N LEU A 362 10.02 14.34 16.86
CA LEU A 362 9.69 13.45 15.74
C LEU A 362 10.59 12.21 15.66
N GLY A 363 11.53 11.99 16.59
CA GLY A 363 12.53 10.92 16.50
C GLY A 363 11.95 9.49 16.48
N HIS A 364 10.72 9.33 16.96
CA HIS A 364 10.01 8.04 16.97
C HIS A 364 9.20 7.78 15.70
N VAL A 365 9.03 8.78 14.82
CA VAL A 365 8.26 8.65 13.58
C VAL A 365 9.00 7.71 12.61
N PRO A 366 8.34 6.67 12.08
CA PRO A 366 8.97 5.69 11.20
C PRO A 366 9.03 6.22 9.76
N PHE A 367 9.93 7.17 9.51
CA PHE A 367 10.09 7.73 8.17
C PHE A 367 10.54 6.65 7.18
N SER A 368 9.77 6.42 6.11
CA SER A 368 10.26 5.67 4.95
C SER A 368 11.28 6.53 4.20
N ASN A 369 10.93 7.80 4.00
CA ASN A 369 11.75 8.76 3.31
C ASN A 369 11.53 10.19 3.81
N LEU A 370 12.62 10.93 4.01
CA LEU A 370 12.64 12.35 4.30
C LEU A 370 13.35 13.05 3.14
N THR A 371 12.57 13.69 2.28
CA THR A 371 13.05 14.44 1.11
C THR A 371 13.25 15.90 1.48
N ILE A 372 14.48 16.38 1.37
CA ILE A 372 14.87 17.77 1.58
C ILE A 372 14.95 18.47 0.23
N SER A 373 14.10 19.47 0.02
CA SER A 373 14.10 20.33 -1.17
C SER A 373 15.26 21.33 -1.10
N LEU A 374 16.47 20.85 -1.41
CA LEU A 374 17.70 21.65 -1.30
C LEU A 374 17.94 22.52 -2.53
N ASN A 375 17.71 21.99 -3.75
CA ASN A 375 17.88 22.65 -5.06
C ASN A 375 19.23 23.36 -5.33
N ALA A 376 20.23 23.19 -4.47
CA ALA A 376 21.53 23.84 -4.57
C ALA A 376 22.58 23.04 -3.77
N ALA A 377 23.84 23.16 -4.18
CA ALA A 377 25.03 22.69 -3.48
C ALA A 377 25.81 23.84 -2.80
N THR A 378 25.56 25.10 -3.21
CA THR A 378 26.21 26.31 -2.67
C THR A 378 25.22 27.27 -2.03
N ASP A 379 25.73 28.14 -1.14
CA ASP A 379 24.97 29.19 -0.47
C ASP A 379 24.35 30.17 -1.47
N GLU A 380 25.11 30.57 -2.49
CA GLU A 380 24.71 31.52 -3.53
C GLU A 380 23.54 30.98 -4.36
N THR A 381 23.65 29.73 -4.83
CA THR A 381 22.58 29.08 -5.60
C THR A 381 21.36 28.84 -4.72
N TYR A 382 21.55 28.45 -3.46
CA TYR A 382 20.43 28.25 -2.52
C TYR A 382 19.65 29.55 -2.29
N ALA A 383 20.36 30.65 -2.01
CA ALA A 383 19.73 31.96 -1.82
C ALA A 383 18.98 32.43 -3.07
N THR A 384 19.53 32.15 -4.26
CA THR A 384 18.91 32.49 -5.55
C THR A 384 17.64 31.68 -5.80
N VAL A 385 17.70 30.36 -5.58
CA VAL A 385 16.66 29.41 -5.97
C VAL A 385 15.56 29.27 -4.92
N ASN A 386 15.92 29.06 -3.65
CA ASN A 386 14.97 28.70 -2.60
C ASN A 386 14.32 29.92 -1.94
N ARG A 387 14.99 31.09 -1.93
CA ARG A 387 14.46 32.37 -1.41
C ARG A 387 13.69 32.23 -0.09
N GLY A 388 14.37 31.66 0.90
CA GLY A 388 13.83 31.38 2.23
C GLY A 388 14.84 31.69 3.31
N LEU A 389 15.04 30.74 4.25
CA LEU A 389 16.11 30.87 5.25
C LEU A 389 17.49 30.87 4.58
N ALA A 390 18.47 31.43 5.27
CA ALA A 390 19.88 31.30 4.89
C ALA A 390 20.30 29.83 4.86
N TYR A 391 21.11 29.45 3.87
CA TYR A 391 21.56 28.07 3.69
C TYR A 391 22.25 27.51 4.94
N GLU A 392 23.09 28.30 5.61
CA GLU A 392 23.73 27.97 6.89
C GLU A 392 22.74 27.47 7.95
N ARG A 393 21.55 28.08 8.02
CA ARG A 393 20.52 27.70 9.00
C ARG A 393 19.95 26.33 8.70
N VAL A 394 19.69 26.04 7.43
CA VAL A 394 19.18 24.75 6.97
C VAL A 394 20.27 23.69 7.11
N ARG A 395 21.53 24.04 6.81
CA ARG A 395 22.68 23.15 7.04
C ARG A 395 22.84 22.78 8.51
N THR A 396 22.70 23.73 9.43
CA THR A 396 22.72 23.44 10.87
C THR A 396 21.65 22.41 11.27
N ASN A 397 20.44 22.53 10.73
CA ASN A 397 19.38 21.55 10.96
C ASN A 397 19.76 20.17 10.40
N LEU A 398 20.26 20.12 9.17
CA LEU A 398 20.67 18.87 8.52
C LEU A 398 21.85 18.20 9.23
N ASP A 399 22.86 18.95 9.65
CA ASP A 399 24.02 18.42 10.37
C ASP A 399 23.59 17.79 11.72
N SER A 400 22.66 18.43 12.43
CA SER A 400 22.02 17.85 13.63
C SER A 400 21.26 16.56 13.32
N LEU A 401 20.51 16.53 12.21
CA LEU A 401 19.76 15.35 11.80
C LEU A 401 20.70 14.18 11.44
N LEU A 402 21.80 14.48 10.74
CA LEU A 402 22.82 13.52 10.37
C LEU A 402 23.51 12.93 11.62
N ALA A 403 23.82 13.76 12.62
CA ALA A 403 24.35 13.29 13.90
C ALA A 403 23.37 12.33 14.60
N ARG A 404 22.07 12.68 14.69
CA ARG A 404 21.04 11.81 15.25
C ARG A 404 20.89 10.50 14.48
N ARG A 405 21.00 10.54 13.16
CA ARG A 405 20.99 9.33 12.31
C ARG A 405 22.18 8.43 12.62
N ALA A 406 23.38 9.00 12.79
CA ALA A 406 24.58 8.25 13.18
C ALA A 406 24.45 7.60 14.57
N GLU A 407 23.71 8.24 15.48
CA GLU A 407 23.38 7.71 16.81
C GLU A 407 22.21 6.71 16.82
N GLY A 408 21.57 6.46 15.67
CA GLY A 408 20.41 5.58 15.56
C GLY A 408 19.09 6.17 16.11
N LEU A 409 19.08 7.46 16.42
CA LEU A 409 17.94 8.24 16.94
C LEU A 409 17.01 8.78 15.84
N PHE A 410 17.42 8.63 14.58
CA PHE A 410 16.60 8.90 13.40
C PHE A 410 16.72 7.71 12.44
N ARG A 411 15.59 7.23 11.94
CA ARG A 411 15.52 6.11 11.00
C ARG A 411 14.72 6.52 9.77
N GLY A 412 15.20 6.10 8.61
CA GLY A 412 14.61 6.44 7.32
C GLY A 412 15.67 6.83 6.30
N SER A 413 15.25 6.87 5.03
CA SER A 413 16.08 7.42 3.97
C SER A 413 16.08 8.95 4.05
N LEU A 414 17.25 9.56 3.85
CA LEU A 414 17.38 10.99 3.63
C LEU A 414 17.65 11.20 2.14
N VAL A 415 16.87 12.05 1.48
CA VAL A 415 17.02 12.37 0.06
C VAL A 415 17.21 13.87 -0.10
N TYR A 416 18.23 14.31 -0.83
CA TYR A 416 18.35 15.69 -1.30
C TYR A 416 17.71 15.79 -2.68
N SER A 417 16.74 16.68 -2.83
CA SER A 417 15.99 16.85 -4.06
C SER A 417 16.28 18.19 -4.73
N MET A 418 16.37 18.17 -6.06
CA MET A 418 16.51 19.34 -6.91
C MET A 418 15.51 19.31 -8.06
N VAL A 419 14.75 20.39 -8.19
CA VAL A 419 14.12 20.73 -9.48
C VAL A 419 15.20 21.41 -10.32
N ILE A 420 15.46 20.87 -11.51
CA ILE A 420 16.53 21.36 -12.39
C ILE A 420 16.03 22.62 -13.11
N LEU A 421 16.61 23.75 -12.76
CA LEU A 421 16.33 25.08 -13.27
C LEU A 421 17.53 25.65 -14.02
N LYS A 422 17.31 26.68 -14.83
CA LYS A 422 18.41 27.41 -15.48
C LYS A 422 19.41 27.95 -14.46
N SER A 423 18.93 28.40 -13.31
CA SER A 423 19.75 28.94 -12.24
C SER A 423 20.58 27.92 -11.45
N ASN A 424 20.31 26.60 -11.55
CA ASN A 424 21.02 25.59 -10.77
C ASN A 424 21.51 24.37 -11.57
N VAL A 425 21.27 24.33 -12.88
CA VAL A 425 21.67 23.19 -13.74
C VAL A 425 23.16 22.88 -13.69
N SER A 426 24.02 23.89 -13.44
CA SER A 426 25.46 23.70 -13.27
C SER A 426 25.85 22.96 -11.99
N GLU A 427 24.92 22.80 -11.04
CA GLU A 427 25.18 22.17 -9.74
C GLU A 427 24.63 20.75 -9.59
N ILE A 428 24.13 20.14 -10.67
CA ILE A 428 23.61 18.76 -10.64
C ILE A 428 24.66 17.81 -10.04
N GLU A 429 25.87 17.77 -10.57
CA GLU A 429 26.92 16.89 -10.06
C GLU A 429 27.35 17.23 -8.63
N GLN A 430 27.44 18.53 -8.29
CA GLN A 430 27.85 18.97 -6.95
C GLN A 430 26.81 18.63 -5.87
N LEU A 431 25.51 18.67 -6.21
CA LEU A 431 24.47 18.22 -5.30
C LEU A 431 24.57 16.71 -5.04
N ALA A 432 24.88 15.91 -6.07
CA ALA A 432 25.12 14.48 -5.89
C ALA A 432 26.30 14.22 -4.96
N GLU A 433 27.43 14.91 -5.17
CA GLU A 433 28.61 14.84 -4.30
C GLU A 433 28.29 15.21 -2.85
N LEU A 434 27.51 16.29 -2.64
CA LEU A 434 27.03 16.70 -1.34
C LEU A 434 26.15 15.62 -0.68
N ALA A 435 25.18 15.08 -1.40
CA ALA A 435 24.31 14.02 -0.89
C ALA A 435 25.12 12.79 -0.48
N TRP A 436 26.10 12.39 -1.30
CA TRP A 436 26.94 11.23 -1.03
C TRP A 436 27.84 11.40 0.18
N ARG A 437 28.42 12.58 0.35
CA ARG A 437 29.20 12.94 1.54
C ARG A 437 28.37 12.84 2.81
N ASP A 438 27.12 13.29 2.74
CA ASP A 438 26.18 13.29 3.87
C ASP A 438 25.49 11.92 4.06
N GLY A 439 25.80 10.91 3.23
CA GLY A 439 25.13 9.59 3.27
C GLY A 439 23.64 9.65 2.89
N ALA A 440 23.23 10.69 2.18
CA ALA A 440 21.91 10.88 1.60
C ALA A 440 21.83 10.31 0.17
N LEU A 441 20.59 10.11 -0.28
CA LEU A 441 20.27 9.84 -1.68
C LEU A 441 20.09 11.17 -2.42
N VAL A 442 20.11 11.14 -3.75
CA VAL A 442 19.81 12.31 -4.58
C VAL A 442 18.61 12.04 -5.48
N ARG A 443 17.76 13.06 -5.65
CA ARG A 443 16.59 13.01 -6.53
C ARG A 443 16.53 14.27 -7.40
N TYR A 444 16.44 14.08 -8.70
CA TYR A 444 16.22 15.16 -9.65
C TYR A 444 14.77 15.17 -10.13
N MET A 445 14.29 16.35 -10.49
CA MET A 445 12.99 16.55 -11.13
C MET A 445 13.14 17.55 -12.26
N LEU A 446 12.44 17.31 -13.36
CA LEU A 446 12.25 18.34 -14.38
C LEU A 446 11.21 19.39 -13.93
N PRO A 447 11.38 20.65 -14.34
CA PRO A 447 10.52 21.74 -13.92
C PRO A 447 9.14 21.64 -14.59
N MET A 448 8.10 21.72 -13.78
CA MET A 448 6.72 21.93 -14.22
C MET A 448 6.50 23.43 -14.47
N TYR A 449 5.95 23.76 -15.63
CA TYR A 449 5.74 25.11 -16.15
C TYR A 449 7.06 25.90 -16.33
N ASN A 450 6.96 27.14 -16.80
CA ASN A 450 8.11 28.06 -16.92
C ASN A 450 8.01 29.23 -15.95
N ARG A 451 7.80 28.91 -14.66
CA ARG A 451 7.74 29.93 -13.61
C ARG A 451 9.07 30.66 -13.53
N ASN A 452 9.01 31.99 -13.38
CA ASN A 452 10.17 32.88 -13.32
C ASN A 452 11.16 32.71 -14.50
N ASN A 453 10.70 32.17 -15.63
CA ASN A 453 11.53 31.85 -16.80
C ASN A 453 12.65 30.82 -16.53
N GLU A 454 12.50 29.96 -15.53
CA GLU A 454 13.54 29.05 -15.05
C GLU A 454 13.52 27.65 -15.65
N SER A 455 12.57 27.34 -16.55
CA SER A 455 12.47 25.99 -17.13
C SER A 455 13.62 25.71 -18.10
N ILE A 456 14.49 24.76 -17.75
CA ILE A 456 15.54 24.28 -18.66
C ILE A 456 14.98 23.71 -19.97
N LEU A 457 13.72 23.27 -19.98
CA LEU A 457 13.08 22.65 -21.14
C LEU A 457 12.78 23.64 -22.28
N THR A 458 12.97 24.93 -22.03
CA THR A 458 12.83 26.00 -23.04
C THR A 458 14.16 26.33 -23.74
N GLU A 459 15.29 25.80 -23.26
CA GLU A 459 16.62 26.12 -23.76
C GLU A 459 17.43 24.85 -24.08
N PRO A 460 17.73 24.59 -25.37
CA PRO A 460 18.44 23.38 -25.79
C PRO A 460 19.80 23.17 -25.10
N ASP A 461 20.54 24.24 -24.84
CA ASP A 461 21.86 24.16 -24.20
C ASP A 461 21.75 23.80 -22.71
N ALA A 462 20.76 24.34 -22.00
CA ALA A 462 20.47 23.97 -20.62
C ALA A 462 20.07 22.49 -20.52
N MET A 463 19.23 21.99 -21.44
CA MET A 463 18.89 20.56 -21.49
C MET A 463 20.10 19.68 -21.79
N ARG A 464 20.97 20.07 -22.74
CA ARG A 464 22.20 19.32 -23.04
C ARG A 464 23.13 19.25 -21.83
N LEU A 465 23.27 20.35 -21.10
CA LEU A 465 24.06 20.40 -19.87
C LEU A 465 23.46 19.49 -18.79
N ALA A 466 22.14 19.56 -18.58
CA ALA A 466 21.44 18.71 -17.61
C ALA A 466 21.60 17.23 -17.96
N LEU A 467 21.32 16.85 -19.22
CA LEU A 467 21.46 15.49 -19.72
C LEU A 467 22.86 14.94 -19.49
N ALA A 468 23.90 15.69 -19.90
CA ALA A 468 25.28 15.24 -19.73
C ALA A 468 25.67 15.06 -18.25
N SER A 469 25.16 15.93 -17.37
CA SER A 469 25.43 15.87 -15.92
C SER A 469 24.69 14.71 -15.26
N LEU A 470 23.42 14.49 -15.61
CA LEU A 470 22.63 13.37 -15.11
C LEU A 470 23.21 12.01 -15.53
N GLU A 471 23.68 11.86 -16.78
CA GLU A 471 24.37 10.65 -17.22
C GLU A 471 25.65 10.36 -16.43
N ARG A 472 26.44 11.40 -16.09
CA ARG A 472 27.61 11.27 -15.23
C ARG A 472 27.23 10.84 -13.82
N VAL A 473 26.22 11.47 -13.21
CA VAL A 473 25.72 11.10 -11.88
C VAL A 473 25.19 9.66 -11.88
N ALA A 474 24.44 9.25 -12.90
CA ALA A 474 23.92 7.90 -13.01
C ALA A 474 25.06 6.86 -13.12
N ALA A 475 26.08 7.12 -13.93
CA ALA A 475 27.25 6.25 -14.04
C ALA A 475 28.01 6.16 -12.70
N GLN A 476 28.13 7.27 -11.98
CA GLN A 476 28.75 7.30 -10.66
C GLN A 476 27.95 6.49 -9.62
N GLU A 477 26.63 6.65 -9.54
CA GLU A 477 25.77 5.81 -8.68
C GLU A 477 25.92 4.31 -9.00
N GLU A 478 25.95 3.95 -10.28
CA GLU A 478 26.15 2.57 -10.72
C GLU A 478 27.53 2.03 -10.28
N SER A 479 28.61 2.80 -10.50
CA SER A 479 29.96 2.44 -10.07
C SER A 479 30.11 2.29 -8.54
N ARG A 480 29.25 2.98 -7.79
CA ARG A 480 29.19 2.90 -6.32
C ARG A 480 28.34 1.73 -5.83
N GLY A 481 27.82 0.91 -6.74
CA GLY A 481 27.05 -0.29 -6.45
C GLY A 481 25.55 -0.04 -6.26
N PHE A 482 25.03 1.09 -6.77
CA PHE A 482 23.62 1.46 -6.61
C PHE A 482 22.88 1.56 -7.96
N PRO A 483 22.68 0.45 -8.70
CA PRO A 483 22.05 0.46 -10.02
C PRO A 483 20.60 0.99 -10.00
N GLU A 484 19.85 0.77 -8.92
CA GLU A 484 18.50 1.32 -8.78
C GLU A 484 18.50 2.86 -8.64
N ARG A 485 19.50 3.43 -7.95
CA ARG A 485 19.66 4.89 -7.86
C ARG A 485 20.04 5.47 -9.22
N ALA A 486 20.95 4.80 -9.92
CA ALA A 486 21.31 5.17 -11.29
C ALA A 486 20.09 5.18 -12.23
N ARG A 487 19.20 4.18 -12.10
CA ARG A 487 17.96 4.09 -12.87
C ARG A 487 17.04 5.30 -12.63
N TRP A 488 16.87 5.74 -11.38
CA TRP A 488 16.05 6.92 -11.08
C TRP A 488 16.61 8.19 -11.70
N VAL A 489 17.93 8.37 -11.69
CA VAL A 489 18.59 9.51 -12.33
C VAL A 489 18.41 9.46 -13.86
N ARG A 490 18.57 8.28 -14.47
CA ARG A 490 18.40 8.09 -15.93
C ARG A 490 16.98 8.35 -16.42
N GLY A 491 15.95 8.18 -15.58
CA GLY A 491 14.57 8.50 -15.95
C GLY A 491 14.42 9.96 -16.44
N GLU A 492 15.09 10.91 -15.79
CA GLU A 492 15.07 12.31 -16.22
C GLU A 492 15.95 12.55 -17.46
N SER A 493 17.10 11.86 -17.58
CA SER A 493 17.93 11.89 -18.79
C SER A 493 17.18 11.44 -20.04
N GLU A 494 16.43 10.34 -19.94
CA GLU A 494 15.67 9.77 -21.06
C GLU A 494 14.62 10.76 -21.58
N VAL A 495 13.97 11.50 -20.68
CA VAL A 495 13.03 12.57 -21.07
C VAL A 495 13.75 13.70 -21.80
N LEU A 496 14.91 14.14 -21.31
CA LEU A 496 15.69 15.21 -21.95
C LEU A 496 16.21 14.81 -23.34
N ASP A 497 16.75 13.60 -23.48
CA ASP A 497 17.26 13.07 -24.75
C ASP A 497 16.15 12.94 -25.80
N ALA A 498 14.98 12.41 -25.40
CA ALA A 498 13.82 12.31 -26.27
C ALA A 498 13.35 13.69 -26.77
N ARG A 499 13.33 14.70 -25.90
CA ARG A 499 12.95 16.07 -26.28
C ARG A 499 13.97 16.74 -27.20
N LEU A 500 15.26 16.59 -26.91
CA LEU A 500 16.33 17.12 -27.75
C LEU A 500 16.29 16.50 -29.15
N THR A 501 16.10 15.18 -29.23
CA THR A 501 15.98 14.44 -30.49
C THR A 501 14.74 14.88 -31.29
N ALA A 502 13.62 15.10 -30.62
CA ALA A 502 12.38 15.53 -31.25
C ALA A 502 12.31 17.04 -31.55
N GLY A 503 13.30 17.84 -31.11
CA GLY A 503 13.29 19.30 -31.26
C GLY A 503 12.20 20.00 -30.43
N VAL A 504 11.82 19.43 -29.28
CA VAL A 504 10.73 19.94 -28.43
C VAL A 504 11.29 20.84 -27.32
N PHE A 505 11.10 22.16 -27.48
CA PHE A 505 11.64 23.20 -26.58
C PHE A 505 10.52 24.01 -25.93
N ARG A 506 9.77 23.35 -25.06
CA ARG A 506 8.65 23.95 -24.32
C ARG A 506 8.56 23.38 -22.90
N PRO A 507 7.94 24.09 -21.95
CA PRO A 507 7.79 23.64 -20.57
C PRO A 507 6.87 22.42 -20.47
N LEU A 508 7.03 21.64 -19.40
CA LEU A 508 6.03 20.68 -18.97
C LEU A 508 4.87 21.42 -18.27
N PRO A 509 3.70 20.78 -18.08
CA PRO A 509 3.27 19.57 -18.78
C PRO A 509 3.08 19.84 -20.28
N ASP A 510 3.36 18.85 -21.12
CA ASP A 510 3.02 18.97 -22.54
C ASP A 510 1.49 19.01 -22.74
N PRO A 511 0.99 19.80 -23.71
CA PRO A 511 -0.44 19.90 -24.02
C PRO A 511 -1.06 18.62 -24.57
#